data_AF-A0A2X1Q2W9-F1
#
_entry.id   AF-A0A2X1Q2W9-F1
#
_cell.length_a   1.000
_cell.length_b   1.000
_cell.length_c   1.000
_cell.angle_alpha   90.00
_cell.angle_beta   90.00
_cell.angle_gamma   90.00
#
_symmetry.space_group_name_H-M   'P 1'
#
loop_
_entity.id
_entity.type
_entity.pdbx_description
1 polymer ?
#
loop_
_entity_poly.entity_id
_entity_poly.type
_entity_poly.pdbx_seq_one_letter_code
_entity_poly.pdbx_strand_id
1 'polypeptide(L)' 'MPSVDIPRAMYLVELALDMCKQVLANKGSFVVKVFQGEGFDEYLREIRSLFNVVKVRKPEASRGRSREVYIVATGYKG' A
#
# COMPACT_ATOMS: atom_id res chain seq x y z
N MET A 1 -5.77 4.86 22.51
CA MET A 1 -5.75 3.41 22.24
C MET A 1 -5.28 3.19 20.80
N PRO A 2 -3.99 3.39 20.49
CA PRO A 2 -3.47 3.33 19.11
C PRO A 2 -3.35 1.89 18.55
N SER A 3 -3.65 0.86 19.35
CA SER A 3 -3.47 -0.55 19.00
C SER A 3 -4.57 -1.13 18.09
N VAL A 4 -5.77 -0.52 18.06
CA VAL A 4 -6.90 -1.04 17.26
C VAL A 4 -6.96 -0.40 15.86
N ASP A 5 -6.41 0.81 15.69
CA ASP A 5 -6.48 1.55 14.44
C ASP A 5 -5.56 0.98 13.36
N ILE A 6 -4.41 0.40 13.75
CA ILE A 6 -3.41 -0.11 12.81
C ILE A 6 -3.90 -1.37 12.08
N PRO A 7 -4.43 -2.41 12.77
CA PRO A 7 -4.97 -3.59 12.07
C PRO A 7 -6.16 -3.25 11.15
N ARG A 8 -7.04 -2.33 11.58
CA ARG A 8 -8.17 -1.88 10.74
C ARG A 8 -7.71 -1.13 9.50
N ALA A 9 -6.67 -0.30 9.62
CA ALA A 9 -6.06 0.37 8.48
C ALA A 9 -5.38 -0.62 7.52
N MET A 10 -4.74 -1.67 8.04
CA MET A 10 -4.16 -2.74 7.20
C MET A 10 -5.24 -3.49 6.43
N TYR A 11 -6.31 -3.91 7.10
CA TYR A 11 -7.43 -4.59 6.44
C TYR A 11 -8.06 -3.73 5.32
N LEU A 12 -8.16 -2.41 5.53
CA LEU A 12 -8.66 -1.50 4.49
C LEU A 12 -7.77 -1.48 3.24
N VAL A 13 -6.44 -1.48 3.40
CA VAL A 13 -5.52 -1.46 2.25
C VAL A 13 -5.43 -2.82 1.56
N GLU A 14 -5.65 -3.92 2.28
CA GLU A 14 -5.82 -5.27 1.71
C GLU A 14 -7.05 -5.32 0.80
N LEU A 15 -8.20 -4.85 1.30
CA LEU A 15 -9.43 -4.75 0.48
C LEU A 15 -9.24 -3.86 -0.75
N ALA A 16 -8.49 -2.76 -0.62
CA ALA A 16 -8.17 -1.89 -1.75
C ALA A 16 -7.32 -2.60 -2.81
N LEU A 17 -6.36 -3.43 -2.39
CA LEU A 17 -5.55 -4.24 -3.30
C LEU A 17 -6.39 -5.34 -3.96
N ASP A 18 -7.33 -5.95 -3.24
CA ASP A 18 -8.26 -6.94 -3.81
C ASP A 18 -9.22 -6.32 -4.83
N MET A 19 -9.70 -5.10 -4.59
CA MET A 19 -10.44 -4.35 -5.61
C MET A 19 -9.54 -4.04 -6.81
N CYS A 20 -8.31 -3.59 -6.58
CA CYS A 20 -7.33 -3.31 -7.63
C CYS A 20 -7.13 -4.51 -8.56
N LYS A 21 -7.00 -5.73 -8.03
CA LYS A 21 -6.86 -6.97 -8.83
C LYS A 21 -8.05 -7.24 -9.75
N GLN A 22 -9.24 -6.76 -9.40
CA GLN A 22 -10.48 -7.02 -10.14
C GLN A 22 -10.77 -5.97 -11.21
N VAL A 23 -10.34 -4.72 -11.00
CA VAL A 23 -10.81 -3.59 -11.83
C VAL A 23 -9.69 -2.83 -12.52
N LEU A 24 -8.43 -2.96 -12.07
CA LEU A 24 -7.35 -2.17 -12.62
C LEU A 24 -6.94 -2.71 -13.99
N ALA A 25 -7.03 -1.88 -15.02
CA ALA A 25 -6.59 -2.24 -16.36
C ALA A 25 -5.08 -2.52 -16.39
N ASN A 26 -4.68 -3.36 -17.34
CA ASN A 26 -3.27 -3.62 -17.66
C ASN A 26 -2.46 -2.32 -17.78
N LYS A 27 -1.24 -2.34 -17.24
CA LYS A 27 -0.33 -1.18 -17.13
C LYS A 27 -0.84 -0.04 -16.23
N GLY A 28 -1.96 -0.23 -15.53
CA GLY A 28 -2.52 0.72 -14.58
C GLY A 28 -1.61 1.01 -13.40
N SER A 29 -2.03 1.98 -12.57
CA SER A 29 -1.30 2.43 -11.38
C SER A 29 -2.18 2.35 -10.14
N PHE A 30 -1.55 2.00 -9.02
CA PHE A 30 -2.16 1.90 -7.70
C PHE A 30 -1.33 2.69 -6.69
N VAL A 31 -1.98 3.56 -5.93
CA VAL A 31 -1.34 4.37 -4.90
C VAL A 31 -2.12 4.21 -3.61
N VAL A 32 -1.43 3.83 -2.54
CA VAL A 32 -2.05 3.58 -1.24
C VAL A 32 -1.22 4.14 -0.10
N LYS A 33 -1.90 4.75 0.86
CA LYS A 33 -1.34 5.21 2.13
C LYS A 33 -1.43 4.07 3.14
N VAL A 34 -0.31 3.74 3.77
CA VAL A 34 -0.21 2.63 4.72
C VAL A 34 0.68 3.02 5.90
N PHE A 35 0.43 2.42 7.06
CA PHE A 35 1.29 2.58 8.24
C PHE A 35 2.28 1.43 8.29
N GLN A 36 3.58 1.74 8.41
CA GLN A 36 4.59 0.73 8.65
C GLN A 36 4.34 0.05 10.00
N GLY A 37 4.24 -1.26 10.00
CA GLY A 37 3.86 -2.08 11.14
C GLY A 37 3.78 -3.54 10.76
N GLU A 38 3.08 -4.32 11.58
CA GLU A 38 2.76 -5.70 11.28
C GLU A 38 1.99 -5.80 9.94
N GLY A 39 2.29 -6.83 9.13
CA GLY A 39 1.68 -7.04 7.82
C GLY A 39 2.24 -6.17 6.67
N PHE A 40 2.94 -5.07 6.95
CA PHE A 40 3.45 -4.16 5.90
C PHE A 40 4.39 -4.84 4.89
N ASP A 41 5.35 -5.66 5.35
CA ASP A 41 6.33 -6.31 4.48
C ASP A 41 5.72 -7.44 3.63
N GLU A 42 4.67 -8.08 4.12
CA GLU A 42 3.89 -9.05 3.35
C GLU A 42 3.06 -8.34 2.26
N TYR A 43 2.34 -7.29 2.65
CA TYR A 43 1.57 -6.45 1.73
C TYR A 43 2.46 -5.83 0.64
N LEU A 44 3.64 -5.32 0.99
CA LEU A 44 4.60 -4.77 0.02
C LEU A 44 5.14 -5.84 -0.95
N ARG A 45 5.38 -7.06 -0.46
CA ARG A 45 5.81 -8.19 -1.32
C ARG A 45 4.73 -8.55 -2.33
N GLU A 46 3.47 -8.58 -1.91
CA GLU A 46 2.35 -8.83 -2.80
C GLU A 46 2.22 -7.75 -3.88
N ILE A 47 2.28 -6.47 -3.53
CA ILE A 47 2.25 -5.39 -4.53
C ILE A 47 3.43 -5.52 -5.51
N ARG A 48 4.63 -5.89 -5.05
CA ARG A 48 5.79 -6.11 -5.93
C ARG A 48 5.61 -7.27 -6.91
N SER A 49 4.84 -8.30 -6.56
CA SER A 49 4.55 -9.39 -7.50
C SER A 49 3.62 -8.90 -8.62
N LEU A 50 2.67 -8.01 -8.30
CA LEU A 50 1.61 -7.53 -9.20
C LEU A 50 2.01 -6.37 -10.13
N PHE A 51 3.02 -5.56 -9.78
CA PHE A 51 3.40 -4.35 -10.52
C PHE A 51 4.86 -4.39 -11.01
N ASN A 52 5.14 -3.66 -12.09
CA ASN A 52 6.50 -3.56 -12.65
C ASN A 52 7.40 -2.64 -11.82
N VAL A 53 6.85 -1.53 -11.31
CA VAL A 53 7.59 -0.57 -10.50
C VAL A 53 6.83 -0.32 -9.21
N VAL A 54 7.50 -0.48 -8.07
CA VAL A 54 6.93 -0.22 -6.74
C VAL A 54 7.90 0.65 -5.95
N LYS A 55 7.42 1.81 -5.50
CA LYS A 55 8.20 2.79 -4.73
C LYS A 55 7.49 3.09 -3.41
N VAL A 56 8.22 2.99 -2.30
CA VAL A 56 7.76 3.49 -1.00
C VAL A 56 8.22 4.94 -0.87
N ARG A 57 7.31 5.84 -0.47
CA ARG A 57 7.55 7.27 -0.34
C ARG A 57 7.00 7.78 0.98
N LYS A 58 7.84 8.43 1.77
CA LYS A 58 7.40 9.20 2.93
C LYS A 58 7.23 10.65 2.48
N PRO A 59 6.02 11.23 2.51
CA PRO A 59 5.81 12.59 2.07
C PRO A 59 6.43 13.57 3.07
N GLU A 60 6.97 14.69 2.57
CA GLU A 60 7.55 15.76 3.40
C GLU A 60 6.51 16.37 4.36
N ALA A 61 5.23 16.35 3.95
CA ALA A 61 4.11 16.78 4.78
C ALA A 61 3.79 15.82 5.95
N SER A 62 4.35 14.61 5.98
CA SER A 62 4.18 13.71 7.12
C SER A 62 5.04 14.17 8.30
N ARG A 63 4.43 14.30 9.49
CA ARG A 63 5.19 14.58 10.72
C ARG A 63 6.25 13.48 10.89
N GLY A 64 7.49 13.85 11.23
CA GLY A 64 8.62 12.90 11.33
C GLY A 64 8.33 11.64 12.16
N ARG A 65 7.52 11.78 13.22
CA ARG A 65 7.07 10.69 14.11
C ARG A 65 6.02 9.73 13.53
N SER A 66 5.39 10.06 12.40
CA SER A 66 4.39 9.19 11.79
C SER A 66 5.05 8.00 11.08
N ARG A 67 4.50 6.80 11.27
CA ARG A 67 4.90 5.59 10.52
C ARG A 67 4.22 5.49 9.16
N GLU A 68 3.51 6.52 8.76
CA GLU A 68 2.80 6.59 7.48
C GLU A 68 3.75 6.72 6.28
N VAL A 69 3.50 5.92 5.26
CA VAL A 69 4.15 5.96 3.95
C VAL A 69 3.12 5.75 2.85
N TYR A 70 3.46 6.16 1.64
CA TYR A 70 2.72 5.84 0.43
C TYR A 70 3.47 4.76 -0.35
N ILE A 71 2.75 3.74 -0.80
CA ILE A 71 3.23 2.81 -1.82
C ILE A 71 2.69 3.30 -3.15
N VAL A 72 3.59 3.58 -4.08
CA VAL A 72 3.29 3.99 -5.45
C VAL A 72 3.69 2.85 -6.37
N ALA A 73 2.70 2.17 -6.93
CA ALA A 73 2.87 1.01 -7.79
C ALA A 73 2.36 1.31 -9.20
N THR A 74 3.17 1.04 -10.23
CA THR A 74 2.82 1.33 -11.63
C THR A 74 3.18 0.16 -12.53
N GLY A 75 2.47 0.06 -13.66
CA GLY A 75 2.65 -1.03 -14.60
C GLY A 75 2.07 -2.33 -14.06
N TYR A 76 0.76 -2.32 -13.76
CA TYR A 76 0.02 -3.52 -13.37
C TYR A 76 0.14 -4.64 -14.42
N LYS A 77 0.37 -5.88 -13.96
CA LYS A 77 0.74 -7.02 -14.81
C LYS A 77 -0.43 -7.91 -15.28
N GLY A 78 -1.65 -7.77 -14.73
CA GLY A 78 -2.76 -8.67 -15.09
C GLY A 78 -4.12 -8.24 -14.61
#